data_AF-A0A942HUP3-F1
#
_entry.id   AF-A0A942HUP3-F1
#
_cell.length_a   1.000
_cell.length_b   1.000
_cell.length_c   1.000
_cell.angle_alpha   90.00
_cell.angle_beta   90.00
_cell.angle_gamma   90.00
#
_symmetry.space_group_name_H-M   'P 1'
#
loop_
_entity.id
_entity.type
_entity.pdbx_description
1 polymer ?
#
loop_
_entity_poly.entity_id
_entity_poly.type
_entity_poly.pdbx_seq_one_letter_code
_entity_poly.pdbx_strand_id
1 'polypeptide(L)'
;MTNKQALDFKDSSLVERRDDASSKILQEQQQSQQAQLDAIKSLNNKVLDKSMMAQFGACRIVDDSKVQPTQSEQPIGKPNEVIKTKVGEKSTCLELDENGLAKRFVDVNGDQIQKSEDGTWTRSNLMTPSEKLAGFSVDKDKNVSITFAVQKDDRALATDSAEKMETVQVTREIKNDGTITTNYPDGCSTVSTQDGDKNTVRVVKGDQTVQTLVYRGNDLIEFDAPNGVKYSRRMEQEGENGPQHWTKTTGDGTTTEVKNLDASGNLDPTAPVKADANGSVIVRDSSEAENNYAHRYLNNGVQVYSDRNGTERVTQTPDGLTIKETNSADTKRLNQREYTYASGRVVTVSFDSNEMPISISDNNGLTLSRQDSSQPFHDAAGNTTVTDVISEKSNDSIRLVSSDGSTTFIDSKGESTVLANGEAVPHGKNLEERYVVDQVPLDAEKKLANDVEQTSQWQIQTIKDDDWNSPVPVTKETLKGLTGYYTALRAFGIHDSISLDDLKDATKDGGKFDIKQKGGEFQKYGNFQWGVYAASMNLPPDVAIKMCGIYKSSENKSEPTWGEVSDLTKDKPGKYPYGQNPADAEAIKEGYKYYTEHFQQAVEEKRKAEELGRD
;
A
#
# COMPACT_ATOMS: atom_id res chain seq x y z
N MET A 1 -22.44 8.21 -84.47
CA MET A 1 -21.11 8.78 -84.77
C MET A 1 -20.99 10.10 -84.03
N THR A 2 -19.81 10.37 -83.48
CA THR A 2 -19.55 10.95 -82.15
C THR A 2 -19.50 12.49 -82.06
N ASN A 3 -20.07 13.00 -80.96
CA ASN A 3 -19.88 14.33 -80.39
C ASN A 3 -18.43 14.58 -79.96
N LYS A 4 -17.79 15.65 -80.45
CA LYS A 4 -16.60 16.23 -79.81
C LYS A 4 -16.35 17.69 -80.27
N GLN A 5 -17.01 18.64 -79.63
CA GLN A 5 -16.54 20.04 -79.55
C GLN A 5 -16.89 20.60 -78.16
N ALA A 6 -15.88 20.60 -77.27
CA ALA A 6 -15.85 21.35 -76.02
C ALA A 6 -14.61 22.26 -76.12
N LEU A 7 -14.79 23.57 -76.29
CA LEU A 7 -14.84 24.59 -75.23
C LEU A 7 -13.50 24.68 -74.48
N ASP A 8 -12.63 25.53 -75.03
CA ASP A 8 -11.37 26.00 -74.46
C ASP A 8 -11.62 27.44 -73.97
N PHE A 9 -11.83 27.61 -72.67
CA PHE A 9 -11.81 28.90 -71.97
C PHE A 9 -10.96 28.73 -70.72
N LYS A 10 -9.70 29.15 -70.80
CA LYS A 10 -8.81 29.31 -69.64
C LYS A 10 -9.15 30.62 -68.94
N ASP A 11 -9.78 30.53 -67.79
CA ASP A 11 -9.95 31.66 -66.87
C ASP A 11 -8.79 31.66 -65.86
N SER A 12 -7.74 32.41 -66.16
CA SER A 12 -6.53 32.55 -65.35
C SER A 12 -6.73 33.38 -64.07
N SER A 13 -7.92 33.95 -63.86
CA SER A 13 -8.20 34.88 -62.75
C SER A 13 -8.59 34.20 -61.42
N LEU A 14 -8.83 32.88 -61.44
CA LEU A 14 -9.21 32.10 -60.25
C LEU A 14 -8.04 31.46 -59.51
N VAL A 15 -6.87 31.31 -60.16
CA VAL A 15 -5.68 30.73 -59.53
C VAL A 15 -4.99 31.76 -58.62
N GLU A 16 -4.85 33.01 -59.08
CA GLU A 16 -4.21 34.07 -58.28
C GLU A 16 -4.97 34.40 -56.98
N ARG A 17 -6.31 34.27 -56.95
CA ARG A 17 -7.09 34.56 -55.72
C ARG A 17 -6.97 33.48 -54.63
N ARG A 18 -6.56 32.26 -54.97
CA ARG A 18 -6.35 31.18 -53.98
C ARG A 18 -5.01 31.31 -53.26
N ASP A 19 -4.00 31.83 -53.94
CA ASP A 19 -2.66 32.00 -53.39
C ASP A 19 -2.61 33.19 -52.40
N ASP A 20 -3.39 34.25 -52.66
CA ASP A 20 -3.53 35.39 -51.74
C ASP A 20 -4.29 35.05 -50.44
N ALA A 21 -5.33 34.21 -50.53
CA ALA A 21 -6.07 33.79 -49.33
C ALA A 21 -5.22 32.87 -48.43
N SER A 22 -4.43 31.99 -49.04
CA SER A 22 -3.58 31.03 -48.31
C SER A 22 -2.39 31.72 -47.64
N SER A 23 -1.80 32.72 -48.30
CA SER A 23 -0.71 33.52 -47.72
C SER A 23 -1.19 34.36 -46.53
N LYS A 24 -2.40 34.92 -46.61
CA LYS A 24 -3.01 35.68 -45.50
C LYS A 24 -3.29 34.81 -44.27
N ILE A 25 -3.84 33.62 -44.45
CA ILE A 25 -4.09 32.67 -43.34
C ILE A 25 -2.76 32.26 -42.66
N LEU A 26 -1.72 32.00 -43.46
CA LEU A 26 -0.41 31.65 -42.92
C LEU A 26 0.22 32.80 -42.12
N GLN A 27 0.05 34.04 -42.59
CA GLN A 27 0.54 35.23 -41.90
C GLN A 27 -0.20 35.49 -40.57
N GLU A 28 -1.51 35.30 -40.54
CA GLU A 28 -2.33 35.41 -39.31
C GLU A 28 -1.95 34.32 -38.27
N GLN A 29 -1.66 33.10 -38.73
CA GLN A 29 -1.16 32.04 -37.85
C GLN A 29 0.21 32.35 -37.25
N GLN A 30 1.14 32.89 -38.06
CA GLN A 30 2.47 33.29 -37.58
C GLN A 30 2.39 34.45 -36.57
N GLN A 31 1.50 35.42 -36.80
CA GLN A 31 1.28 36.53 -35.86
C GLN A 31 0.68 36.05 -34.53
N SER A 32 -0.26 35.10 -34.57
CA SER A 32 -0.84 34.49 -33.37
C SER A 32 0.21 33.73 -32.54
N GLN A 33 1.04 32.92 -33.20
CA GLN A 33 2.14 32.20 -32.54
C GLN A 33 3.17 33.15 -31.92
N GLN A 34 3.51 34.23 -32.62
CA GLN A 34 4.43 35.24 -32.10
C GLN A 34 3.85 35.97 -30.88
N ALA A 35 2.56 36.31 -30.91
CA ALA A 35 1.87 36.93 -29.77
C ALA A 35 1.83 36.00 -28.54
N GLN A 36 1.62 34.69 -28.74
CA GLN A 36 1.69 33.69 -27.67
C GLN A 36 3.11 33.60 -27.09
N LEU A 37 4.14 33.60 -27.94
CA LEU A 37 5.54 33.56 -27.50
C LEU A 37 5.92 34.83 -26.71
N ASP A 38 5.43 35.99 -27.12
CA ASP A 38 5.69 37.26 -26.44
C ASP A 38 4.91 37.35 -25.11
N ALA A 39 3.71 36.78 -25.03
CA ALA A 39 2.98 36.62 -23.78
C ALA A 39 3.71 35.71 -22.78
N ILE A 40 4.26 34.58 -23.24
CA ILE A 40 5.07 33.67 -22.43
C ILE A 40 6.35 34.37 -21.93
N LYS A 41 7.05 35.11 -22.81
CA LYS A 41 8.23 35.90 -22.41
C LYS A 41 7.87 37.00 -21.41
N SER A 42 6.73 37.67 -21.58
CA SER A 42 6.25 38.66 -20.62
C SER A 42 5.89 38.05 -19.28
N LEU A 43 5.34 36.83 -19.25
CA LEU A 43 5.07 36.10 -18.01
C LEU A 43 6.37 35.71 -17.31
N ASN A 44 7.34 35.14 -18.04
CA ASN A 44 8.64 34.79 -17.47
C ASN A 44 9.38 36.01 -16.91
N ASN A 45 9.32 37.15 -17.60
CA ASN A 45 9.93 38.38 -17.11
C ASN A 45 9.19 38.98 -15.90
N LYS A 46 7.86 38.80 -15.78
CA LYS A 46 7.10 39.19 -14.57
C LYS A 46 7.37 38.26 -13.38
N VAL A 47 7.58 36.98 -13.62
CA VAL A 47 7.95 36.00 -12.58
C VAL A 47 9.39 36.23 -12.08
N LEU A 48 10.26 36.81 -12.91
CA LEU A 48 11.65 37.15 -12.56
C LEU A 48 11.81 38.51 -11.84
N ASP A 49 10.75 39.29 -11.67
CA ASP A 49 10.82 40.62 -11.03
C ASP A 49 10.78 40.53 -9.48
N LYS A 50 11.97 40.30 -8.92
CA LYS A 50 12.56 40.76 -7.64
C LYS A 50 11.77 40.89 -6.32
N SER A 51 10.52 40.43 -6.18
CA SER A 51 9.83 40.41 -4.87
C SER A 51 9.50 39.02 -4.31
N MET A 52 9.63 37.93 -5.08
CA MET A 52 9.35 36.56 -4.60
C MET A 52 10.59 35.73 -4.23
N MET A 53 11.81 36.22 -4.49
CA MET A 53 13.05 35.51 -4.14
C MET A 53 13.36 35.48 -2.62
N ALA A 54 12.48 36.03 -1.78
CA ALA A 54 12.59 35.95 -0.32
C ALA A 54 11.68 34.88 0.33
N GLN A 55 10.82 34.18 -0.45
CA GLN A 55 9.84 33.25 0.13
C GLN A 55 9.78 31.84 -0.48
N PHE A 56 10.58 31.54 -1.51
CA PHE A 56 10.70 30.17 -2.00
C PHE A 56 12.17 29.73 -2.01
N GLY A 57 12.48 28.80 -1.10
CA GLY A 57 13.77 28.15 -1.00
C GLY A 57 14.13 27.47 -2.31
N ALA A 58 15.39 27.66 -2.73
CA ALA A 58 15.93 27.14 -3.97
C ALA A 58 15.76 25.61 -4.06
N CYS A 59 15.08 25.16 -5.11
CA CYS A 59 15.05 23.76 -5.52
C CYS A 59 16.43 23.38 -6.09
N ARG A 60 17.34 22.96 -5.20
CA ARG A 60 18.52 22.17 -5.59
C ARG A 60 18.09 20.71 -5.69
N ILE A 61 18.53 20.02 -6.74
CA ILE A 61 18.61 18.56 -6.73
C ILE A 61 19.72 18.23 -5.72
N VAL A 62 19.31 17.95 -4.48
CA VAL A 62 20.18 17.50 -3.39
C VAL A 62 20.14 15.98 -3.40
N ASP A 63 21.26 15.35 -3.08
CA ASP A 63 21.35 13.92 -2.82
C ASP A 63 20.34 13.54 -1.71
N ASP A 64 19.31 12.76 -2.07
CA ASP A 64 18.04 12.51 -1.36
C ASP A 64 18.16 11.83 0.03
N SER A 65 19.38 11.57 0.50
CA SER A 65 19.66 10.88 1.77
C SER A 65 20.26 11.77 2.85
N LYS A 66 20.45 13.07 2.57
CA LYS A 66 21.20 13.99 3.45
C LYS A 66 20.36 15.18 3.88
N VAL A 67 20.26 15.37 5.20
CA VAL A 67 19.61 16.55 5.79
C VAL A 67 20.65 17.45 6.43
N GLN A 68 20.66 18.74 6.06
CA GLN A 68 21.52 19.77 6.66
C GLN A 68 20.88 20.30 7.96
N PRO A 69 21.66 20.55 9.03
CA PRO A 69 21.13 21.12 10.27
C PRO A 69 20.61 22.54 10.03
N THR A 70 19.40 22.84 10.50
CA THR A 70 18.71 24.13 10.28
C THR A 70 18.97 25.17 11.37
N GLN A 71 19.66 24.82 12.46
CA GLN A 71 19.98 25.73 13.57
C GLN A 71 21.38 25.47 14.15
N SER A 72 21.98 26.48 14.79
CA SER A 72 23.23 26.31 15.55
C SER A 72 22.97 25.38 16.74
N GLU A 73 23.53 24.18 16.70
CA GLU A 73 23.37 23.22 17.78
C GLU A 73 24.09 23.72 19.05
N GLN A 74 23.41 23.65 20.19
CA GLN A 74 23.99 23.91 21.50
C GLN A 74 24.35 22.56 22.15
N PRO A 75 25.42 22.49 22.98
CA PRO A 75 25.71 21.30 23.78
C PRO A 75 24.50 20.90 24.63
N ILE A 76 24.09 19.63 24.53
CA ILE A 76 22.93 19.06 25.24
C ILE A 76 23.33 18.11 26.39
N GLY A 77 24.62 17.89 26.57
CA GLY A 77 25.16 17.02 27.60
C GLY A 77 26.67 17.11 27.72
N LYS A 78 27.27 16.17 28.46
CA LYS A 78 28.72 16.12 28.62
C LYS A 78 29.39 15.57 27.34
N PRO A 79 30.63 15.99 27.06
CA PRO A 79 31.44 15.38 26.01
C PRO A 79 31.46 13.85 26.08
N ASN A 80 31.19 13.18 24.96
CA ASN A 80 31.17 11.72 24.82
C ASN A 80 30.18 11.00 25.77
N GLU A 81 29.14 11.68 26.26
CA GLU A 81 28.09 11.06 27.05
C GLU A 81 27.26 10.10 26.18
N VAL A 82 26.96 8.92 26.72
CA VAL A 82 26.00 7.97 26.13
C VAL A 82 24.76 7.97 27.01
N ILE A 83 23.67 8.52 26.47
CA ILE A 83 22.38 8.61 27.14
C ILE A 83 21.54 7.43 26.68
N LYS A 84 21.16 6.57 27.63
CA LYS A 84 20.25 5.45 27.37
C LYS A 84 18.90 5.76 28.00
N THR A 85 17.87 5.83 27.18
CA THR A 85 16.49 5.98 27.66
C THR A 85 15.80 4.64 27.53
N LYS A 86 15.30 4.13 28.65
CA LYS A 86 14.56 2.87 28.67
C LYS A 86 13.15 3.13 28.15
N VAL A 87 12.74 2.38 27.13
CA VAL A 87 11.41 2.43 26.53
C VAL A 87 10.98 0.99 26.33
N GLY A 88 10.52 0.34 27.40
CA GLY A 88 10.37 -1.10 27.32
C GLY A 88 11.26 -1.89 28.21
N GLU A 89 11.25 -3.14 27.83
CA GLU A 89 12.43 -3.98 27.76
C GLU A 89 13.44 -3.47 26.71
N LYS A 90 13.03 -2.58 25.81
CA LYS A 90 13.92 -1.93 24.83
C LYS A 90 14.51 -0.64 25.37
N SER A 91 15.54 -0.14 24.69
CA SER A 91 16.19 1.13 25.04
C SER A 91 16.57 1.88 23.77
N THR A 92 16.43 3.19 23.78
CA THR A 92 17.11 4.06 22.82
C THR A 92 18.50 4.41 23.33
N CYS A 93 19.39 4.77 22.42
CA CYS A 93 20.75 5.15 22.74
C CYS A 93 21.14 6.41 21.96
N LEU A 94 21.34 7.52 22.67
CA LEU A 94 21.86 8.78 22.12
C LEU A 94 23.32 8.93 22.54
N GLU A 95 24.23 8.94 21.57
CA GLU A 95 25.65 9.21 21.75
C GLU A 95 25.94 10.67 21.42
N LEU A 96 26.65 11.37 22.32
CA LEU A 96 27.13 12.73 22.10
C LEU A 96 28.60 12.73 21.65
N ASP A 97 29.01 13.75 20.90
CA ASP A 97 30.40 13.97 20.51
C ASP A 97 31.22 14.68 21.62
N GLU A 98 32.47 15.01 21.32
CA GLU A 98 33.38 15.71 22.24
C GLU A 98 32.93 17.14 22.61
N ASN A 99 31.99 17.71 21.87
CA ASN A 99 31.40 19.02 22.15
C ASN A 99 30.05 18.91 22.88
N GLY A 100 29.59 17.69 23.17
CA GLY A 100 28.28 17.44 23.79
C GLY A 100 27.11 17.62 22.82
N LEU A 101 27.35 17.54 21.51
CA LEU A 101 26.34 17.57 20.45
C LEU A 101 25.91 16.15 20.07
N ALA A 102 24.69 15.98 19.58
CA ALA A 102 24.20 14.68 19.14
C ALA A 102 25.05 14.14 17.96
N LYS A 103 25.56 12.92 18.10
CA LYS A 103 26.40 12.25 17.10
C LYS A 103 25.70 11.06 16.45
N ARG A 104 25.07 10.22 17.27
CA ARG A 104 24.41 9.00 16.85
C ARG A 104 23.21 8.72 17.74
N PHE A 105 22.14 8.23 17.14
CA PHE A 105 20.95 7.79 17.82
C PHE A 105 20.57 6.39 17.33
N VAL A 106 20.23 5.50 18.26
CA VAL A 106 19.63 4.20 17.97
C VAL A 106 18.25 4.19 18.60
N ASP A 107 17.22 3.98 17.78
CA ASP A 107 15.83 3.96 18.25
C ASP A 107 15.44 2.60 18.87
N VAL A 108 14.18 2.48 19.31
CA VAL A 108 13.65 1.25 19.92
C VAL A 108 13.51 0.08 18.94
N ASN A 109 13.56 0.34 17.64
CA ASN A 109 13.51 -0.68 16.58
C ASN A 109 14.90 -1.04 16.06
N GLY A 110 15.95 -0.39 16.55
CA GLY A 110 17.32 -0.57 16.07
C GLY A 110 17.63 0.24 14.82
N ASP A 111 16.77 1.18 14.43
CA ASP A 111 17.10 2.18 13.40
C ASP A 111 18.23 3.05 13.91
N GLN A 112 19.26 3.24 13.07
CA GLN A 112 20.42 4.02 13.43
C GLN A 112 20.44 5.32 12.65
N ILE A 113 20.38 6.44 13.36
CA ILE A 113 20.51 7.78 12.81
C ILE A 113 21.87 8.33 13.22
N GLN A 114 22.72 8.62 12.24
CA GLN A 114 24.09 9.04 12.49
C GLN A 114 24.44 10.30 11.71
N LYS A 115 25.16 11.19 12.38
CA LYS A 115 25.72 12.40 11.80
C LYS A 115 27.03 12.08 11.09
N SER A 116 27.14 12.41 9.82
CA SER A 116 28.39 12.31 9.05
C SER A 116 29.31 13.49 9.34
N GLU A 117 30.56 13.39 8.88
CA GLU A 117 31.58 14.42 9.06
C GLU A 117 31.21 15.78 8.44
N ASP A 118 30.39 15.78 7.38
CA ASP A 118 29.85 17.00 6.74
C ASP A 118 28.67 17.61 7.51
N GLY A 119 28.32 17.05 8.67
CA GLY A 119 27.24 17.48 9.54
C GLY A 119 25.85 17.02 9.11
N THR A 120 25.74 16.24 8.03
CA THR A 120 24.44 15.70 7.58
C THR A 120 24.00 14.50 8.39
N TRP A 121 22.69 14.34 8.58
CA TRP A 121 22.13 13.16 9.23
C TRP A 121 21.75 12.11 8.20
N THR A 122 22.13 10.86 8.48
CA THR A 122 21.79 9.69 7.66
C THR A 122 21.12 8.64 8.54
N ARG A 123 20.14 7.92 7.98
CA ARG A 123 19.51 6.76 8.62
C ARG A 123 20.05 5.49 7.96
N SER A 124 20.37 4.50 8.76
CA SER A 124 20.76 3.16 8.32
C SER A 124 19.92 2.12 9.08
N ASN A 125 19.84 0.91 8.52
CA ASN A 125 19.03 -0.20 9.04
C ASN A 125 17.51 -0.01 8.86
N LEU A 126 17.10 0.54 7.71
CA LEU A 126 15.69 0.75 7.35
C LEU A 126 14.91 -0.57 7.37
N MET A 127 14.11 -0.79 8.42
CA MET A 127 13.05 -1.81 8.38
C MET A 127 11.96 -1.44 7.35
N THR A 128 11.85 -0.16 6.99
CA THR A 128 10.84 0.40 6.08
C THR A 128 11.53 1.22 4.97
N PRO A 129 11.76 0.65 3.77
CA PRO A 129 12.47 1.32 2.68
C PRO A 129 11.78 2.59 2.14
N SER A 130 10.49 2.77 2.44
CA SER A 130 9.66 3.90 1.97
C SER A 130 9.84 5.19 2.78
N GLU A 131 10.43 5.12 3.98
CA GLU A 131 10.60 6.28 4.87
C GLU A 131 11.96 6.95 4.67
N LYS A 132 11.99 8.17 4.15
CA LYS A 132 13.22 8.97 4.05
C LYS A 132 13.37 9.86 5.29
N LEU A 133 14.58 9.94 5.85
CA LEU A 133 14.85 10.88 6.95
C LEU A 133 14.77 12.32 6.41
N ALA A 134 13.86 13.12 6.95
CA ALA A 134 13.65 14.51 6.56
C ALA A 134 14.10 15.51 7.63
N GLY A 135 14.20 15.08 8.88
CA GLY A 135 14.68 15.89 9.99
C GLY A 135 15.12 15.06 11.18
N PHE A 136 16.10 15.57 11.92
CA PHE A 136 16.52 15.03 13.20
C PHE A 136 16.94 16.19 14.11
N SER A 137 16.46 16.20 15.35
CA SER A 137 16.89 17.16 16.36
C SER A 137 16.83 16.53 17.75
N VAL A 138 17.62 17.09 18.66
CA VAL A 138 17.57 16.78 20.09
C VAL A 138 17.51 18.08 20.86
N ASP A 139 16.53 18.20 21.76
CA ASP A 139 16.38 19.39 22.57
C ASP A 139 17.26 19.38 23.85
N LYS A 140 17.22 20.47 24.61
CA LYS A 140 17.96 20.63 25.87
C LYS A 140 17.54 19.65 26.97
N ASP A 141 16.31 19.13 26.88
CA ASP A 141 15.73 18.17 27.82
C ASP A 141 16.00 16.72 27.36
N LYS A 142 16.82 16.58 26.29
CA LYS A 142 17.25 15.33 25.67
C LYS A 142 16.10 14.57 24.99
N ASN A 143 15.02 15.26 24.64
CA ASN A 143 13.97 14.68 23.81
C ASN A 143 14.47 14.64 22.36
N VAL A 144 14.25 13.52 21.69
CA VAL A 144 14.67 13.29 20.31
C VAL A 144 13.48 13.47 19.39
N SER A 145 13.60 14.30 18.36
CA SER A 145 12.58 14.45 17.32
C SER A 145 13.13 13.97 15.99
N ILE A 146 12.41 13.05 15.35
CA ILE A 146 12.75 12.45 14.06
C ILE A 146 11.61 12.74 13.10
N THR A 147 11.89 13.42 12.00
CA THR A 147 10.89 13.66 10.95
C THR A 147 11.21 12.77 9.76
N PHE A 148 10.22 12.03 9.30
CA PHE A 148 10.27 11.19 8.13
C PHE A 148 9.44 11.81 7.00
N ALA A 149 10.00 11.85 5.80
CA ALA A 149 9.23 12.02 4.57
C ALA A 149 8.73 10.63 4.15
N VAL A 150 7.43 10.42 4.30
CA VAL A 150 6.74 9.21 3.85
C VAL A 150 6.13 9.52 2.49
N GLN A 151 6.32 8.63 1.52
CA GLN A 151 5.64 8.78 0.24
C GLN A 151 4.14 8.60 0.45
N LYS A 152 3.36 9.59 0.01
CA LYS A 152 1.91 9.46 -0.06
C LYS A 152 1.63 8.38 -1.10
N ASP A 153 0.91 7.33 -0.73
CA ASP A 153 0.65 6.21 -1.62
C ASP A 153 -0.44 6.59 -2.65
N ASP A 154 -0.10 7.41 -3.63
CA ASP A 154 -0.99 7.87 -4.71
C ASP A 154 -1.21 6.77 -5.80
N ARG A 155 -0.93 5.49 -5.48
CA ARG A 155 -0.94 4.38 -6.46
C ARG A 155 -2.31 4.06 -7.06
N ALA A 156 -3.39 4.70 -6.62
CA ALA A 156 -4.71 4.53 -7.22
C ALA A 156 -4.92 5.32 -8.53
N LEU A 157 -4.12 6.35 -8.83
CA LEU A 157 -4.42 7.28 -9.95
C LEU A 157 -3.25 7.61 -10.89
N ALA A 158 -2.02 7.15 -10.64
CA ALA A 158 -0.88 7.46 -11.49
C ALA A 158 -0.81 6.58 -12.76
N THR A 159 -1.72 6.80 -13.71
CA THR A 159 -1.52 6.38 -15.10
C THR A 159 -0.73 7.48 -15.83
N ASP A 160 0.51 7.15 -16.19
CA ASP A 160 1.29 7.79 -17.28
C ASP A 160 2.03 9.13 -17.08
N SER A 161 2.32 9.61 -15.86
CA SER A 161 3.32 10.68 -15.75
C SER A 161 4.22 10.57 -14.52
N ALA A 162 5.49 10.93 -14.70
CA ALA A 162 6.50 11.07 -13.64
C ALA A 162 6.20 12.28 -12.73
N GLU A 163 4.94 12.45 -12.34
CA GLU A 163 4.54 13.43 -11.35
C GLU A 163 5.23 13.11 -10.03
N LYS A 164 5.79 14.15 -9.43
CA LYS A 164 6.50 14.05 -8.16
C LYS A 164 5.52 13.48 -7.13
N MET A 165 5.77 12.26 -6.67
CA MET A 165 5.00 11.69 -5.56
C MET A 165 5.00 12.70 -4.40
N GLU A 166 3.82 13.07 -3.94
CA GLU A 166 3.68 13.94 -2.80
C GLU A 166 4.28 13.20 -1.58
N THR A 167 5.07 13.90 -0.78
CA THR A 167 5.60 13.33 0.47
C THR A 167 4.93 14.03 1.64
N VAL A 168 4.50 13.23 2.60
CA VAL A 168 3.95 13.73 3.86
C VAL A 168 5.00 13.60 4.95
N GLN A 169 5.02 14.58 5.86
CA GLN A 169 5.98 14.61 6.95
C GLN A 169 5.35 14.00 8.21
N VAL A 170 5.96 12.95 8.74
CA VAL A 170 5.56 12.31 10.00
C VAL A 170 6.66 12.58 11.03
N THR A 171 6.32 13.13 12.20
CA THR A 171 7.31 13.47 13.23
C THR A 171 7.15 12.58 14.44
N ARG A 172 8.18 11.81 14.77
CA ARG A 172 8.28 11.00 15.97
C ARG A 172 9.14 11.71 17.02
N GLU A 173 8.53 12.02 18.16
CA GLU A 173 9.18 12.55 19.35
C GLU A 173 9.36 11.45 20.38
N ILE A 174 10.58 11.28 20.90
CA ILE A 174 10.93 10.32 21.94
C ILE A 174 11.39 11.13 23.15
N LYS A 175 10.59 11.13 24.20
CA LYS A 175 10.87 11.86 25.43
C LYS A 175 11.80 11.06 26.33
N ASN A 176 12.51 11.76 27.20
CA ASN A 176 13.45 11.14 28.13
C ASN A 176 12.76 10.26 29.20
N ASP A 177 11.45 10.41 29.42
CA ASP A 177 10.65 9.50 30.27
C ASP A 177 10.24 8.21 29.54
N GLY A 178 10.62 8.06 28.27
CA GLY A 178 10.32 6.93 27.41
C GLY A 178 8.99 7.03 26.66
N THR A 179 8.24 8.13 26.82
CA THR A 179 7.05 8.41 26.02
C THR A 179 7.45 8.63 24.56
N ILE A 180 6.81 7.92 23.64
CA ILE A 180 6.97 8.14 22.19
C ILE A 180 5.69 8.77 21.65
N THR A 181 5.79 9.94 21.02
CA THR A 181 4.68 10.58 20.30
C THR A 181 4.96 10.58 18.81
N THR A 182 4.07 10.06 17.97
CA THR A 182 4.18 10.17 16.51
C THR A 182 3.05 11.07 16.02
N ASN A 183 3.40 12.23 15.47
CA ASN A 183 2.49 13.22 14.92
C ASN A 183 2.30 12.99 13.41
N TYR A 184 1.05 12.93 12.98
CA TYR A 184 0.66 12.76 11.58
C TYR A 184 0.17 14.09 10.97
N PRO A 185 0.27 14.27 9.64
CA PRO A 185 -0.10 15.52 8.97
C PRO A 185 -1.59 15.92 9.10
N ASP A 186 -2.46 14.95 9.38
CA ASP A 186 -3.90 15.15 9.55
C ASP A 186 -4.28 15.71 10.93
N GLY A 187 -3.30 15.93 11.81
CA GLY A 187 -3.48 16.40 13.17
C GLY A 187 -3.77 15.28 14.18
N CYS A 188 -3.71 14.02 13.76
CA CYS A 188 -3.72 12.87 14.65
C CYS A 188 -2.31 12.61 15.20
N SER A 189 -2.23 11.92 16.33
CA SER A 189 -0.96 11.48 16.91
C SER A 189 -1.13 10.16 17.63
N THR A 190 -0.09 9.32 17.65
CA THR A 190 -0.03 8.19 18.57
C THR A 190 0.91 8.52 19.73
N VAL A 191 0.51 8.22 20.97
CA VAL A 191 1.31 8.38 22.18
C VAL A 191 1.50 7.02 22.83
N SER A 192 2.71 6.48 22.76
CA SER A 192 3.11 5.24 23.40
C SER A 192 3.79 5.50 24.74
N THR A 193 3.31 4.83 25.79
CA THR A 193 3.87 4.90 27.15
C THR A 193 4.04 3.48 27.71
N GLN A 194 5.10 3.29 28.49
CA GLN A 194 5.35 2.04 29.21
C GLN A 194 4.85 2.11 30.65
N ASP A 195 4.17 1.08 31.13
CA ASP A 195 3.98 0.83 32.56
C ASP A 195 4.25 -0.65 32.88
N GLY A 196 5.43 -0.93 33.45
CA GLY A 196 5.88 -2.31 33.72
C GLY A 196 6.05 -3.13 32.43
N ASP A 197 5.35 -4.26 32.35
CA ASP A 197 5.28 -5.17 31.20
C ASP A 197 4.29 -4.70 30.11
N LYS A 198 3.54 -3.61 30.37
CA LYS A 198 2.51 -3.11 29.47
C LYS A 198 3.00 -1.92 28.66
N ASN A 199 2.66 -1.94 27.37
CA ASN A 199 2.83 -0.81 26.46
C ASN A 199 1.45 -0.27 26.12
N THR A 200 1.17 0.98 26.46
CA THR A 200 -0.08 1.66 26.14
C THR A 200 0.13 2.60 24.98
N VAL A 201 -0.59 2.41 23.88
CA VAL A 201 -0.63 3.31 22.71
C VAL A 201 -1.96 4.04 22.71
N ARG A 202 -1.93 5.37 22.80
CA ARG A 202 -3.12 6.22 22.67
C ARG A 202 -3.14 6.86 21.31
N VAL A 203 -4.23 6.75 20.57
CA VAL A 203 -4.47 7.60 19.41
C VAL A 203 -5.16 8.87 19.90
N VAL A 204 -4.58 10.02 19.58
CA VAL A 204 -4.99 11.33 20.04
C VAL A 204 -5.30 12.20 18.82
N LYS A 205 -6.39 12.96 18.86
CA LYS A 205 -6.72 13.98 17.86
C LYS A 205 -6.92 15.31 18.58
N GLY A 206 -6.02 16.26 18.36
CA GLY A 206 -5.94 17.45 19.22
C GLY A 206 -5.63 17.05 20.66
N ASP A 207 -6.52 17.38 21.60
CA ASP A 207 -6.38 17.02 23.02
C ASP A 207 -7.21 15.79 23.42
N GLN A 208 -7.95 15.19 22.48
CA GLN A 208 -8.87 14.08 22.76
C GLN A 208 -8.21 12.74 22.42
N THR A 209 -8.14 11.84 23.40
CA THR A 209 -7.86 10.42 23.14
C THR A 209 -9.07 9.81 22.44
N VAL A 210 -8.88 9.36 21.20
CA VAL A 210 -9.91 8.67 20.41
C VAL A 210 -9.77 7.16 20.50
N GLN A 211 -8.60 6.64 20.88
CA GLN A 211 -8.36 5.20 20.97
C GLN A 211 -7.29 4.91 22.02
N THR A 212 -7.42 3.82 22.76
CA THR A 212 -6.35 3.32 23.62
C THR A 212 -6.12 1.84 23.32
N LEU A 213 -4.87 1.45 23.11
CA LEU A 213 -4.45 0.08 22.94
C LEU A 213 -3.46 -0.26 24.04
N VAL A 214 -3.61 -1.42 24.67
CA VAL A 214 -2.67 -1.91 25.67
C VAL A 214 -2.13 -3.24 25.21
N TYR A 215 -0.81 -3.32 25.12
CA TYR A 215 -0.07 -4.50 24.74
C TYR A 215 0.72 -5.03 25.93
N ARG A 216 0.97 -6.34 25.94
CA ARG A 216 1.99 -7.00 26.77
C ARG A 216 2.97 -7.67 25.82
N GLY A 217 4.21 -7.20 25.78
CA GLY A 217 5.12 -7.57 24.69
C GLY A 217 4.54 -7.14 23.33
N ASN A 218 4.35 -8.10 22.43
CA ASN A 218 3.73 -7.88 21.11
C ASN A 218 2.22 -8.20 21.07
N ASP A 219 1.66 -8.68 22.19
CA ASP A 219 0.28 -9.11 22.26
C ASP A 219 -0.65 -7.97 22.69
N LEU A 220 -1.66 -7.66 21.88
CA LEU A 220 -2.76 -6.79 22.30
C LEU A 220 -3.60 -7.50 23.38
N ILE A 221 -3.77 -6.86 24.53
CA ILE A 221 -4.54 -7.38 25.67
C ILE A 221 -5.76 -6.52 26.03
N GLU A 222 -5.76 -5.24 25.67
CA GLU A 222 -6.87 -4.33 25.90
C GLU A 222 -6.97 -3.30 24.77
N PHE A 223 -8.18 -2.88 24.44
CA PHE A 223 -8.45 -1.94 23.36
C PHE A 223 -9.73 -1.14 23.66
N ASP A 224 -9.61 0.17 23.83
CA ASP A 224 -10.73 1.11 23.89
C ASP A 224 -10.98 1.68 22.49
N ALA A 225 -12.13 1.36 21.92
CA ALA A 225 -12.58 1.85 20.63
C ALA A 225 -13.09 3.30 20.71
N PRO A 226 -13.09 4.06 19.60
CA PRO A 226 -13.53 5.45 19.62
C PRO A 226 -15.01 5.66 19.91
N ASN A 227 -15.84 4.62 19.78
CA ASN A 227 -17.24 4.62 20.20
C ASN A 227 -17.42 4.37 21.72
N GLY A 228 -16.33 4.31 22.49
CA GLY A 228 -16.34 4.05 23.93
C GLY A 228 -16.50 2.59 24.33
N VAL A 229 -16.52 1.67 23.36
CA VAL A 229 -16.53 0.22 23.62
C VAL A 229 -15.13 -0.23 24.01
N LYS A 230 -15.03 -0.98 25.10
CA LYS A 230 -13.79 -1.57 25.57
C LYS A 230 -13.71 -3.05 25.22
N TYR A 231 -12.57 -3.48 24.71
CA TYR A 231 -12.25 -4.86 24.41
C TYR A 231 -11.12 -5.32 25.32
N SER A 232 -11.26 -6.47 25.98
CA SER A 232 -10.22 -7.02 26.84
C SER A 232 -10.04 -8.52 26.62
N ARG A 233 -8.78 -8.95 26.54
CA ARG A 233 -8.37 -10.34 26.44
C ARG A 233 -8.16 -10.91 27.84
N ARG A 234 -8.84 -12.01 28.16
CA ARG A 234 -8.54 -12.77 29.37
C ARG A 234 -7.40 -13.75 29.06
N MET A 235 -6.25 -13.54 29.68
CA MET A 235 -5.19 -14.54 29.71
C MET A 235 -5.61 -15.58 30.75
N GLU A 236 -6.01 -16.78 30.35
CA GLU A 236 -6.05 -17.91 31.29
C GLU A 236 -4.61 -18.23 31.73
N GLN A 237 -4.45 -18.86 32.90
CA GLN A 237 -3.15 -19.01 33.58
C GLN A 237 -2.01 -19.42 32.63
N GLU A 238 -0.86 -18.75 32.79
CA GLU A 238 0.38 -19.00 32.04
C GLU A 238 0.70 -20.50 31.99
N GLY A 239 0.64 -21.09 30.79
CA GLY A 239 1.05 -22.48 30.55
C GLY A 239 0.24 -23.26 29.52
N GLU A 240 -0.96 -22.80 29.16
CA GLU A 240 -1.79 -23.49 28.16
C GLU A 240 -1.99 -22.60 26.93
N ASN A 241 -1.75 -23.15 25.74
CA ASN A 241 -2.13 -22.60 24.43
C ASN A 241 -3.65 -22.54 24.26
N GLY A 242 -4.35 -22.06 25.29
CA GLY A 242 -5.80 -21.98 25.33
C GLY A 242 -6.33 -20.95 24.33
N PRO A 243 -7.58 -21.11 23.88
CA PRO A 243 -8.23 -20.15 23.00
C PRO A 243 -8.23 -18.74 23.62
N GLN A 244 -7.94 -17.73 22.80
CA GLN A 244 -7.94 -16.34 23.26
C GLN A 244 -9.39 -15.86 23.47
N HIS A 245 -9.82 -15.76 24.73
CA HIS A 245 -11.14 -15.22 25.06
C HIS A 245 -11.10 -13.69 25.12
N TRP A 246 -11.76 -13.07 24.14
CA TRP A 246 -11.97 -11.63 24.10
C TRP A 246 -13.35 -11.28 24.66
N THR A 247 -13.42 -10.18 25.39
CA THR A 247 -14.65 -9.63 25.96
C THR A 247 -14.85 -8.22 25.45
N LYS A 248 -16.08 -7.84 25.12
CA LYS A 248 -16.51 -6.50 24.73
C LYS A 248 -17.34 -5.93 25.87
N THR A 249 -17.02 -4.72 26.33
CA THR A 249 -17.75 -3.99 27.36
C THR A 249 -18.24 -2.66 26.79
N THR A 250 -19.55 -2.47 26.73
CA THR A 250 -20.18 -1.23 26.21
C THR A 250 -20.19 -0.12 27.28
N GLY A 251 -20.47 1.12 26.87
CA GLY A 251 -20.45 2.29 27.76
C GLY A 251 -21.46 2.25 28.92
N ASP A 252 -22.47 1.38 28.85
CA ASP A 252 -23.40 1.07 29.94
C ASP A 252 -22.86 0.02 30.93
N GLY A 253 -21.66 -0.52 30.68
CA GLY A 253 -21.02 -1.56 31.49
C GLY A 253 -21.41 -3.00 31.11
N THR A 254 -22.23 -3.21 30.08
CA THR A 254 -22.61 -4.57 29.64
C THR A 254 -21.41 -5.28 29.01
N THR A 255 -21.05 -6.48 29.49
CA THR A 255 -19.94 -7.28 28.96
C THR A 255 -20.44 -8.52 28.21
N THR A 256 -19.97 -8.73 26.99
CA THR A 256 -20.23 -9.91 26.16
C THR A 256 -18.93 -10.56 25.69
N GLU A 257 -18.96 -11.86 25.41
CA GLU A 257 -17.82 -12.56 24.78
C GLU A 257 -17.79 -12.27 23.28
N VAL A 258 -16.62 -11.91 22.74
CA VAL A 258 -16.41 -11.70 21.31
C VAL A 258 -16.09 -13.04 20.66
N LYS A 259 -16.91 -13.43 19.69
CA LYS A 259 -16.79 -14.73 19.03
C LYS A 259 -16.45 -14.55 17.56
N ASN A 260 -15.36 -15.15 17.07
CA ASN A 260 -15.06 -15.18 15.64
C ASN A 260 -15.66 -16.45 15.01
N LEU A 261 -16.00 -16.38 13.72
CA LEU A 261 -16.38 -17.55 12.93
C LEU A 261 -15.35 -17.80 11.83
N ASP A 262 -15.10 -19.06 11.50
CA ASP A 262 -14.30 -19.46 10.36
C ASP A 262 -15.09 -19.24 9.06
N ALA A 263 -14.42 -19.43 7.91
CA ALA A 263 -15.05 -19.33 6.60
C ALA A 263 -16.24 -20.28 6.39
N SER A 264 -16.33 -21.36 7.19
CA SER A 264 -17.41 -22.33 7.16
C SER A 264 -18.57 -21.98 8.11
N GLY A 265 -18.42 -20.90 8.90
CA GLY A 265 -19.40 -20.48 9.90
C GLY A 265 -19.35 -21.24 11.21
N ASN A 266 -18.27 -21.97 11.50
CA ASN A 266 -18.01 -22.52 12.83
C ASN A 266 -17.28 -21.50 13.69
N LEU A 267 -17.34 -21.62 15.02
CA LEU A 267 -16.53 -20.77 15.91
C LEU A 267 -15.04 -20.97 15.60
N ASP A 268 -14.38 -19.89 15.17
CA ASP A 268 -12.93 -19.84 14.99
C ASP A 268 -12.33 -19.23 16.25
N PRO A 269 -11.63 -20.01 17.09
CA PRO A 269 -10.96 -19.46 18.26
C PRO A 269 -9.76 -18.57 17.89
N THR A 270 -9.36 -18.49 16.61
CA THR A 270 -8.23 -17.67 16.18
C THR A 270 -8.62 -16.18 16.15
N ALA A 271 -8.15 -15.47 17.18
CA ALA A 271 -8.02 -14.01 17.33
C ALA A 271 -9.15 -13.17 16.67
N PRO A 272 -10.35 -13.06 17.31
CA PRO A 272 -11.40 -12.13 16.89
C PRO A 272 -10.90 -10.68 16.83
N VAL A 273 -9.89 -10.33 17.61
CA VAL A 273 -9.27 -9.00 17.62
C VAL A 273 -7.83 -9.12 17.15
N LYS A 274 -7.44 -8.30 16.17
CA LYS A 274 -6.04 -8.15 15.72
C LYS A 274 -5.69 -6.67 15.63
N ALA A 275 -4.48 -6.31 16.01
CA ALA A 275 -3.94 -4.98 15.80
C ALA A 275 -2.65 -5.05 14.98
N ASP A 276 -2.41 -4.04 14.15
CA ASP A 276 -1.10 -3.81 13.56
C ASP A 276 -0.23 -2.95 14.49
N ALA A 277 1.03 -2.73 14.11
CA ALA A 277 1.96 -1.91 14.89
C ALA A 277 1.68 -0.40 14.78
N ASN A 278 0.84 0.00 13.82
CA ASN A 278 0.47 1.39 13.61
C ASN A 278 -0.71 1.81 14.51
N GLY A 279 -1.34 0.85 15.20
CA GLY A 279 -2.46 1.08 16.11
C GLY A 279 -3.83 0.83 15.46
N SER A 280 -3.87 0.34 14.22
CA SER A 280 -5.13 -0.06 13.61
C SER A 280 -5.57 -1.40 14.19
N VAL A 281 -6.85 -1.53 14.52
CA VAL A 281 -7.45 -2.72 15.11
C VAL A 281 -8.56 -3.23 14.20
N ILE A 282 -8.64 -4.53 14.00
CA ILE A 282 -9.82 -5.19 13.44
C ILE A 282 -10.42 -6.11 14.50
N VAL A 283 -11.72 -5.98 14.73
CA VAL A 283 -12.55 -6.83 15.56
C VAL A 283 -13.54 -7.55 14.66
N ARG A 284 -13.61 -8.88 14.76
CA ARG A 284 -14.66 -9.69 14.15
C ARG A 284 -15.52 -10.28 15.25
N ASP A 285 -16.79 -9.93 15.24
CA ASP A 285 -17.75 -10.38 16.25
C ASP A 285 -19.00 -10.95 15.57
N SER A 286 -19.08 -12.27 15.58
CA SER A 286 -20.22 -13.03 15.06
C SER A 286 -21.47 -12.95 15.93
N SER A 287 -21.36 -12.42 17.15
CA SER A 287 -22.53 -12.17 17.99
C SER A 287 -23.28 -10.89 17.60
N GLU A 288 -22.65 -10.02 16.79
CA GLU A 288 -23.34 -8.87 16.22
C GLU A 288 -24.24 -9.28 15.06
N ALA A 289 -25.28 -8.46 14.82
CA ALA A 289 -26.20 -8.67 13.70
C ALA A 289 -25.43 -8.80 12.37
N GLU A 290 -26.04 -9.44 11.36
CA GLU A 290 -25.42 -9.76 10.06
C GLU A 290 -24.65 -8.57 9.44
N ASN A 291 -25.06 -7.34 9.74
CA ASN A 291 -24.54 -6.09 9.20
C ASN A 291 -23.29 -5.50 9.91
N ASN A 292 -22.87 -6.02 11.07
CA ASN A 292 -21.76 -5.48 11.86
C ASN A 292 -20.70 -6.54 12.21
N TYR A 293 -20.47 -7.48 11.31
CA TYR A 293 -19.57 -8.62 11.58
C TYR A 293 -18.13 -8.20 11.82
N ALA A 294 -17.61 -7.25 11.04
CA ALA A 294 -16.23 -6.77 11.18
C ALA A 294 -16.19 -5.26 11.41
N HIS A 295 -15.47 -4.86 12.46
CA HIS A 295 -15.20 -3.48 12.83
C HIS A 295 -13.71 -3.24 12.68
N ARG A 296 -13.31 -2.26 11.88
CA ARG A 296 -11.93 -1.83 11.75
C ARG A 296 -11.81 -0.41 12.30
N TYR A 297 -10.91 -0.22 13.24
CA TYR A 297 -10.56 1.06 13.84
C TYR A 297 -9.17 1.42 13.35
N LEU A 298 -9.04 2.45 12.54
CA LEU A 298 -7.75 2.88 12.00
C LEU A 298 -7.06 3.82 12.99
N ASN A 299 -5.73 3.85 12.94
CA ASN A 299 -4.87 4.69 13.79
C ASN A 299 -5.04 6.21 13.61
N ASN A 300 -5.86 6.61 12.66
CA ASN A 300 -6.24 7.99 12.35
C ASN A 300 -7.65 8.35 12.89
N GLY A 301 -8.32 7.41 13.58
CA GLY A 301 -9.67 7.58 14.13
C GLY A 301 -10.83 7.23 13.18
N VAL A 302 -10.56 6.85 11.93
CA VAL A 302 -11.57 6.31 10.99
C VAL A 302 -12.04 4.94 11.46
N GLN A 303 -13.35 4.71 11.36
CA GLN A 303 -13.99 3.45 11.68
C GLN A 303 -14.61 2.86 10.41
N VAL A 304 -14.44 1.57 10.19
CA VAL A 304 -15.03 0.86 9.05
C VAL A 304 -15.77 -0.35 9.58
N TYR A 305 -17.06 -0.41 9.29
CA TYR A 305 -17.95 -1.53 9.58
C TYR A 305 -18.23 -2.27 8.29
N SER A 306 -18.27 -3.59 8.36
CA SER A 306 -18.77 -4.39 7.26
C SER A 306 -19.60 -5.56 7.77
N ASP A 307 -20.65 -5.85 7.02
CA ASP A 307 -21.46 -7.05 7.20
C ASP A 307 -20.66 -8.31 6.87
N ARG A 308 -21.17 -9.46 7.30
CA ARG A 308 -20.52 -10.75 7.04
C ARG A 308 -20.40 -11.07 5.56
N ASN A 309 -21.38 -10.61 4.77
CA ASN A 309 -21.50 -10.97 3.36
C ASN A 309 -20.81 -9.96 2.43
N GLY A 310 -20.24 -8.86 2.96
CA GLY A 310 -19.72 -7.76 2.16
C GLY A 310 -20.80 -7.03 1.34
N THR A 311 -22.07 -7.15 1.72
CA THR A 311 -23.20 -6.43 1.11
C THR A 311 -23.35 -5.01 1.64
N GLU A 312 -22.85 -4.71 2.83
CA GLU A 312 -22.87 -3.37 3.40
C GLU A 312 -21.52 -3.05 4.01
N ARG A 313 -20.98 -1.87 3.69
CA ARG A 313 -19.80 -1.30 4.32
C ARG A 313 -20.11 0.12 4.76
N VAL A 314 -19.83 0.44 6.01
CA VAL A 314 -20.00 1.79 6.55
C VAL A 314 -18.64 2.32 6.97
N THR A 315 -18.22 3.46 6.45
CA THR A 315 -16.99 4.16 6.84
C THR A 315 -17.37 5.44 7.58
N GLN A 316 -16.88 5.63 8.80
CA GLN A 316 -17.08 6.83 9.58
C GLN A 316 -15.74 7.51 9.83
N THR A 317 -15.65 8.79 9.49
CA THR A 317 -14.45 9.58 9.70
C THR A 317 -14.55 10.39 11.00
N PRO A 318 -13.41 10.76 11.60
CA PRO A 318 -13.42 11.54 12.84
C PRO A 318 -13.78 13.02 12.65
N ASP A 319 -14.05 13.49 11.43
CA ASP A 319 -14.70 14.78 11.16
C ASP A 319 -16.22 14.65 10.95
N GLY A 320 -16.80 13.46 11.13
CA GLY A 320 -18.23 13.22 11.16
C GLY A 320 -18.88 12.87 9.82
N LEU A 321 -18.09 12.62 8.77
CA LEU A 321 -18.59 12.06 7.51
C LEU A 321 -18.83 10.55 7.70
N THR A 322 -20.01 10.08 7.31
CA THR A 322 -20.37 8.66 7.24
C THR A 322 -20.65 8.28 5.79
N ILE A 323 -20.01 7.23 5.30
CA ILE A 323 -20.23 6.68 3.97
C ILE A 323 -20.75 5.26 4.11
N LYS A 324 -21.96 5.03 3.64
CA LYS A 324 -22.57 3.71 3.57
C LYS A 324 -22.58 3.22 2.13
N GLU A 325 -21.81 2.18 1.86
CA GLU A 325 -21.79 1.45 0.61
C GLU A 325 -22.71 0.24 0.71
N THR A 326 -23.59 0.08 -0.27
CA THR A 326 -24.45 -1.08 -0.41
C THR A 326 -24.07 -1.78 -1.71
N ASN A 327 -23.66 -3.03 -1.60
CA ASN A 327 -23.31 -3.90 -2.72
C ASN A 327 -24.45 -4.86 -3.02
N SER A 328 -24.58 -5.26 -4.28
CA SER A 328 -25.47 -6.34 -4.68
C SER A 328 -25.09 -7.64 -3.96
N ALA A 329 -26.08 -8.31 -3.38
CA ALA A 329 -25.90 -9.59 -2.72
C ALA A 329 -25.26 -10.64 -3.64
N ASP A 330 -25.67 -10.64 -4.91
CA ASP A 330 -25.31 -11.67 -5.91
C ASP A 330 -23.98 -11.39 -6.61
N THR A 331 -23.70 -10.13 -6.95
CA THR A 331 -22.53 -9.77 -7.77
C THR A 331 -21.38 -9.18 -6.98
N LYS A 332 -21.60 -8.82 -5.71
CA LYS A 332 -20.67 -8.05 -4.86
C LYS A 332 -20.21 -6.73 -5.49
N ARG A 333 -20.97 -6.22 -6.47
CA ARG A 333 -20.72 -4.92 -7.12
C ARG A 333 -21.43 -3.82 -6.35
N LEU A 334 -20.86 -2.61 -6.42
CA LEU A 334 -21.43 -1.43 -5.79
C LEU A 334 -22.78 -1.08 -6.44
N ASN A 335 -23.85 -1.06 -5.65
CA ASN A 335 -25.19 -0.64 -6.10
C ASN A 335 -25.49 0.80 -5.69
N GLN A 336 -25.10 1.18 -4.48
CA GLN A 336 -25.43 2.47 -3.90
C GLN A 336 -24.33 2.92 -2.93
N ARG A 337 -24.10 4.23 -2.87
CA ARG A 337 -23.33 4.88 -1.82
C ARG A 337 -24.11 6.05 -1.26
N GLU A 338 -24.18 6.13 0.07
CA GLU A 338 -24.80 7.22 0.80
C GLU A 338 -23.74 7.94 1.63
N TYR A 339 -23.63 9.26 1.44
CA TYR A 339 -22.73 10.17 2.13
C TYR A 339 -23.54 11.01 3.12
N THR A 340 -23.38 10.77 4.42
CA THR A 340 -23.96 11.58 5.49
C THR A 340 -22.89 12.47 6.09
N TYR A 341 -22.98 13.78 5.81
CA TYR A 341 -22.03 14.77 6.28
C TYR A 341 -22.35 15.23 7.71
N ALA A 342 -21.35 15.77 8.43
CA ALA A 342 -21.53 16.34 9.76
C ALA A 342 -22.55 17.51 9.79
N SER A 343 -22.77 18.17 8.65
CA SER A 343 -23.81 19.19 8.46
C SER A 343 -25.24 18.63 8.45
N GLY A 344 -25.41 17.31 8.41
CA GLY A 344 -26.70 16.62 8.27
C GLY A 344 -27.16 16.48 6.81
N ARG A 345 -26.39 16.97 5.83
CA ARG A 345 -26.65 16.69 4.41
C ARG A 345 -26.42 15.22 4.13
N VAL A 346 -27.33 14.59 3.41
CA VAL A 346 -27.24 13.19 2.97
C VAL A 346 -27.27 13.18 1.46
N VAL A 347 -26.23 12.66 0.81
CA VAL A 347 -26.14 12.52 -0.64
C VAL A 347 -26.07 11.04 -1.01
N THR A 348 -26.98 10.58 -1.86
CA THR A 348 -27.06 9.20 -2.31
C THR A 348 -26.68 9.13 -3.78
N VAL A 349 -25.73 8.26 -4.12
CA VAL A 349 -25.33 7.93 -5.48
C VAL A 349 -25.68 6.48 -5.76
N SER A 350 -26.42 6.19 -6.82
CA SER A 350 -26.69 4.83 -7.26
C SER A 350 -25.89 4.50 -8.52
N PHE A 351 -25.54 3.24 -8.69
CA PHE A 351 -24.64 2.77 -9.73
C PHE A 351 -25.30 1.69 -10.60
N ASP A 352 -24.92 1.63 -11.89
CA ASP A 352 -25.30 0.54 -12.78
C ASP A 352 -24.43 -0.70 -12.58
N SER A 353 -24.66 -1.74 -13.39
CA SER A 353 -23.88 -2.98 -13.34
C SER A 353 -22.39 -2.80 -13.64
N ASN A 354 -21.99 -1.69 -14.28
CA ASN A 354 -20.59 -1.38 -14.58
C ASN A 354 -19.96 -0.47 -13.51
N GLU A 355 -20.64 -0.28 -12.37
CA GLU A 355 -20.25 0.63 -11.30
C GLU A 355 -20.15 2.10 -11.75
N MET A 356 -20.94 2.48 -12.77
CA MET A 356 -21.05 3.86 -13.22
C MET A 356 -22.25 4.53 -12.53
N PRO A 357 -22.12 5.77 -12.02
CA PRO A 357 -23.25 6.47 -11.40
C PRO A 357 -24.43 6.60 -12.37
N ILE A 358 -25.65 6.35 -11.93
CA ILE A 358 -26.90 6.49 -12.72
C ILE A 358 -27.93 7.40 -12.08
N SER A 359 -27.83 7.63 -10.77
CA SER A 359 -28.58 8.68 -10.10
C SER A 359 -27.79 9.26 -8.95
N ILE A 360 -28.05 10.53 -8.66
CA ILE A 360 -27.62 11.22 -7.46
C ILE A 360 -28.79 12.00 -6.89
N SER A 361 -29.01 11.88 -5.58
CA SER A 361 -30.00 12.69 -4.88
C SER A 361 -29.46 13.16 -3.55
N ASP A 362 -30.02 14.24 -3.02
CA ASP A 362 -29.75 14.64 -1.64
C ASP A 362 -31.00 15.09 -0.89
N ASN A 363 -30.88 15.23 0.42
CA ASN A 363 -31.96 15.73 1.28
C ASN A 363 -32.18 17.25 1.20
N ASN A 364 -31.45 17.96 0.33
CA ASN A 364 -31.61 19.38 0.02
C ASN A 364 -32.33 19.64 -1.31
N GLY A 365 -32.79 18.59 -2.00
CA GLY A 365 -33.57 18.69 -3.24
C GLY A 365 -32.78 18.51 -4.53
N LEU A 366 -31.49 18.17 -4.46
CA LEU A 366 -30.76 17.67 -5.63
C LEU A 366 -31.36 16.33 -6.04
N THR A 367 -31.72 16.18 -7.31
CA THR A 367 -32.12 14.90 -7.89
C THR A 367 -31.73 14.91 -9.34
N LEU A 368 -30.76 14.06 -9.68
CA LEU A 368 -30.27 13.85 -11.03
C LEU A 368 -30.33 12.37 -11.36
N SER A 369 -30.74 12.02 -12.58
CA SER A 369 -30.75 10.64 -13.04
C SER A 369 -30.46 10.53 -14.53
N ARG A 370 -29.99 9.35 -14.94
CA ARG A 370 -29.83 8.95 -16.33
C ARG A 370 -30.26 7.51 -16.51
N GLN A 371 -30.67 7.16 -17.73
CA GLN A 371 -31.12 5.81 -18.04
C GLN A 371 -29.97 4.80 -18.03
N ASP A 372 -28.80 5.21 -18.53
CA ASP A 372 -27.58 4.42 -18.55
C ASP A 372 -26.34 5.33 -18.63
N SER A 373 -25.16 4.74 -18.50
CA SER A 373 -23.88 5.46 -18.46
C SER A 373 -23.49 6.20 -19.74
N SER A 374 -24.16 5.96 -20.86
CA SER A 374 -23.92 6.67 -22.13
C SER A 374 -24.66 8.00 -22.26
N GLN A 375 -25.65 8.24 -21.40
CA GLN A 375 -26.49 9.44 -21.43
C GLN A 375 -26.02 10.47 -20.39
N PRO A 376 -26.31 11.77 -20.60
CA PRO A 376 -26.12 12.77 -19.57
C PRO A 376 -27.17 12.61 -18.46
N PHE A 377 -26.90 13.21 -17.31
CA PHE A 377 -27.85 13.31 -16.22
C PHE A 377 -28.86 14.42 -16.47
N HIS A 378 -30.09 14.16 -16.05
CA HIS A 378 -31.21 15.08 -16.10
C HIS A 378 -31.72 15.39 -14.70
N ASP A 379 -32.13 16.65 -14.47
CA ASP A 379 -32.87 17.01 -13.26
C ASP A 379 -34.31 16.45 -13.29
N ALA A 380 -35.07 16.66 -12.20
CA ALA A 380 -36.47 16.25 -12.13
C ALA A 380 -37.39 16.90 -13.19
N ALA A 381 -36.95 18.00 -13.82
CA ALA A 381 -37.66 18.67 -14.91
C ALA A 381 -37.22 18.17 -16.30
N GLY A 382 -36.28 17.24 -16.38
CA GLY A 382 -35.75 16.67 -17.61
C GLY A 382 -34.67 17.52 -18.28
N ASN A 383 -34.20 18.60 -17.65
CA ASN A 383 -33.14 19.43 -18.23
C ASN A 383 -31.80 18.71 -18.11
N THR A 384 -31.02 18.70 -19.18
CA THR A 384 -29.64 18.22 -19.15
C THR A 384 -28.80 19.15 -18.29
N THR A 385 -28.44 18.69 -17.10
CA THR A 385 -27.79 19.50 -16.06
C THR A 385 -26.36 19.07 -15.80
N VAL A 386 -26.03 17.79 -15.98
CA VAL A 386 -24.73 17.23 -15.63
C VAL A 386 -24.31 16.18 -16.66
N THR A 387 -23.12 16.34 -17.25
CA THR A 387 -22.51 15.40 -18.19
C THR A 387 -21.67 14.33 -17.50
N ASP A 388 -21.20 14.60 -16.28
CA ASP A 388 -20.38 13.65 -15.54
C ASP A 388 -20.54 13.78 -14.02
N VAL A 389 -20.57 12.64 -13.33
CA VAL A 389 -20.61 12.53 -11.88
C VAL A 389 -19.41 11.70 -11.46
N ILE A 390 -18.45 12.33 -10.81
CA ILE A 390 -17.26 11.65 -10.30
C ILE A 390 -17.43 11.47 -8.79
N SER A 391 -17.53 10.21 -8.39
CA SER A 391 -17.73 9.76 -7.01
C SER A 391 -16.91 8.47 -6.83
N GLU A 392 -15.61 8.61 -6.56
CA GLU A 392 -14.73 7.45 -6.40
C GLU A 392 -14.98 6.73 -5.07
N LYS A 393 -14.60 5.44 -5.00
CA LYS A 393 -14.83 4.56 -3.84
C LYS A 393 -14.37 5.12 -2.51
N SER A 394 -13.40 5.99 -2.58
CA SER A 394 -12.78 6.58 -1.43
C SER A 394 -12.94 8.09 -1.39
N ASN A 395 -13.52 8.80 -2.36
CA ASN A 395 -13.51 10.26 -2.29
C ASN A 395 -14.54 10.80 -1.27
N ASP A 396 -14.16 11.79 -0.47
CA ASP A 396 -15.07 12.51 0.45
C ASP A 396 -15.89 13.60 -0.24
N SER A 397 -15.64 13.81 -1.53
CA SER A 397 -16.29 14.81 -2.35
C SER A 397 -17.03 14.20 -3.54
N ILE A 398 -18.00 14.96 -4.05
CA ILE A 398 -18.74 14.62 -5.26
C ILE A 398 -18.56 15.77 -6.25
N ARG A 399 -18.13 15.43 -7.47
CA ARG A 399 -17.99 16.39 -8.55
C ARG A 399 -19.09 16.18 -9.58
N LEU A 400 -19.80 17.26 -9.89
CA LEU A 400 -20.83 17.33 -10.93
C LEU A 400 -20.33 18.28 -12.02
N VAL A 401 -20.15 17.77 -13.25
CA VAL A 401 -19.74 18.60 -14.40
C VAL A 401 -20.96 18.89 -15.25
N SER A 402 -21.32 20.17 -15.42
CA SER A 402 -22.44 20.60 -16.24
C SER A 402 -22.08 20.70 -17.73
N SER A 403 -23.10 20.73 -18.59
CA SER A 403 -22.94 20.78 -20.05
C SER A 403 -22.28 22.06 -20.57
N ASP A 404 -22.30 23.14 -19.79
CA ASP A 404 -21.59 24.40 -20.05
C ASP A 404 -20.12 24.39 -19.55
N GLY A 405 -19.67 23.26 -18.98
CA GLY A 405 -18.35 23.09 -18.41
C GLY A 405 -18.19 23.61 -16.97
N SER A 406 -19.22 24.22 -16.38
CA SER A 406 -19.20 24.56 -14.96
C SER A 406 -19.14 23.30 -14.11
N THR A 407 -18.48 23.37 -12.95
CA THR A 407 -18.37 22.22 -12.05
C THR A 407 -18.99 22.58 -10.70
N THR A 408 -19.96 21.81 -10.23
CA THR A 408 -20.41 21.86 -8.83
C THR A 408 -19.62 20.82 -8.04
N PHE A 409 -18.92 21.28 -7.02
CA PHE A 409 -18.16 20.46 -6.08
C PHE A 409 -18.92 20.41 -4.75
N ILE A 410 -19.22 19.20 -4.28
CA ILE A 410 -19.70 18.96 -2.92
C ILE A 410 -18.50 18.53 -2.10
N ASP A 411 -18.07 19.37 -1.15
CA ASP A 411 -16.88 19.09 -0.35
C ASP A 411 -17.14 18.09 0.79
N SER A 412 -16.10 17.80 1.56
CA SER A 412 -16.14 16.86 2.69
C SER A 412 -17.00 17.31 3.87
N LYS A 413 -17.51 18.55 3.86
CA LYS A 413 -18.48 19.08 4.84
C LYS A 413 -19.90 19.05 4.29
N GLY A 414 -20.07 18.67 3.02
CA GLY A 414 -21.33 18.70 2.30
C GLY A 414 -21.68 20.10 1.79
N GLU A 415 -20.73 21.03 1.74
CA GLU A 415 -20.95 22.36 1.16
C GLU A 415 -20.81 22.28 -0.37
N SER A 416 -21.77 22.89 -1.08
CA SER A 416 -21.72 22.97 -2.54
C SER A 416 -21.06 24.27 -2.98
N THR A 417 -20.01 24.15 -3.79
CA THR A 417 -19.34 25.27 -4.45
C THR A 417 -19.44 25.11 -5.97
N VAL A 418 -19.88 26.16 -6.67
CA VAL A 418 -19.85 26.20 -8.14
C VAL A 418 -18.53 26.83 -8.56
N LEU A 419 -17.75 26.09 -9.33
CA LEU A 419 -16.48 26.52 -9.92
C LEU A 419 -16.72 26.99 -11.34
N ALA A 420 -16.06 28.09 -11.72
CA ALA A 420 -16.11 28.61 -13.06
C ALA A 420 -15.43 27.64 -14.06
N ASN A 421 -15.80 27.73 -15.34
CA ASN A 421 -15.21 26.89 -16.37
C ASN A 421 -13.69 27.10 -16.43
N GLY A 422 -12.92 26.01 -16.27
CA GLY A 422 -11.46 26.01 -16.25
C GLY A 422 -10.82 26.30 -14.89
N GLU A 423 -11.60 26.57 -13.84
CA GLU A 423 -11.05 26.58 -12.48
C GLU A 423 -10.63 25.15 -12.07
N ALA A 424 -9.44 25.04 -11.49
CA ALA A 424 -8.95 23.79 -10.97
C ALA A 424 -9.91 23.30 -9.87
N VAL A 425 -10.46 22.12 -10.07
CA VAL A 425 -11.27 21.47 -9.05
C VAL A 425 -10.32 21.08 -7.91
N PRO A 426 -10.61 21.44 -6.66
CA PRO A 426 -9.90 20.86 -5.54
C PRO A 426 -10.02 19.34 -5.68
N HIS A 427 -8.92 18.64 -5.93
CA HIS A 427 -8.95 17.19 -5.92
C HIS A 427 -9.44 16.78 -4.54
N GLY A 428 -10.64 16.20 -4.50
CA GLY A 428 -11.17 15.65 -3.26
C GLY A 428 -10.19 14.61 -2.76
N LYS A 429 -9.94 14.61 -1.45
CA LYS A 429 -9.02 13.64 -0.89
C LYS A 429 -9.74 12.31 -0.89
N ASN A 430 -9.15 11.32 -1.53
CA ASN A 430 -9.48 9.93 -1.24
C ASN A 430 -9.36 9.77 0.30
N LEU A 431 -10.36 9.18 0.94
CA LEU A 431 -10.54 8.99 2.36
C LEU A 431 -9.52 8.02 2.90
N GLU A 432 -9.13 7.05 2.07
CA GLU A 432 -7.96 6.25 2.33
C GLU A 432 -6.72 7.16 2.25
N GLU A 433 -6.56 8.07 1.29
CA GLU A 433 -5.43 9.05 1.27
C GLU A 433 -5.46 10.13 2.38
N ARG A 434 -6.64 10.51 2.89
CA ARG A 434 -6.82 11.56 3.90
C ARG A 434 -6.41 11.08 5.29
N TYR A 435 -6.46 9.77 5.49
CA TYR A 435 -6.36 9.17 6.80
C TYR A 435 -5.35 8.00 6.83
N VAL A 436 -5.04 7.33 5.73
CA VAL A 436 -4.00 6.29 5.67
C VAL A 436 -2.63 6.94 5.47
N VAL A 437 -1.85 6.98 6.56
CA VAL A 437 -0.40 6.85 6.46
C VAL A 437 -0.10 5.35 6.50
N ASP A 438 0.44 4.84 5.39
CA ASP A 438 0.97 3.50 5.15
C ASP A 438 0.00 2.30 5.26
N GLN A 439 -0.49 1.83 4.10
CA GLN A 439 -0.69 0.40 3.87
C GLN A 439 0.43 -0.16 2.98
N VAL A 440 1.62 -0.33 3.55
CA VAL A 440 2.35 -1.57 3.28
C VAL A 440 1.90 -2.51 4.38
N PRO A 441 1.35 -3.71 4.07
CA PRO A 441 0.97 -4.62 5.13
C PRO A 441 2.19 -4.85 6.02
N LEU A 442 2.07 -4.52 7.32
CA LEU A 442 3.05 -4.89 8.35
C LEU A 442 3.22 -6.42 8.42
N ASP A 443 2.29 -7.12 7.78
CA ASP A 443 2.27 -8.53 7.56
C ASP A 443 2.72 -8.94 6.15
N ALA A 444 3.24 -8.09 5.26
CA ALA A 444 3.68 -8.58 3.94
C ALA A 444 4.91 -9.49 4.09
N GLU A 445 5.86 -9.08 4.92
CA GLU A 445 7.02 -9.89 5.29
C GLU A 445 6.68 -10.96 6.32
N LYS A 446 5.74 -10.68 7.24
CA LYS A 446 5.27 -11.65 8.25
C LYS A 446 4.39 -12.74 7.63
N LYS A 447 3.53 -12.40 6.68
CA LYS A 447 2.77 -13.31 5.83
C LYS A 447 3.70 -14.02 4.86
N LEU A 448 4.70 -13.34 4.27
CA LEU A 448 5.73 -14.03 3.50
C LEU A 448 6.50 -15.02 4.38
N ALA A 449 6.87 -14.65 5.60
CA ALA A 449 7.56 -15.52 6.54
C ALA A 449 6.67 -16.68 7.01
N ASN A 450 5.39 -16.45 7.27
CA ASN A 450 4.42 -17.50 7.62
C ASN A 450 4.10 -18.40 6.42
N ASP A 451 3.92 -17.85 5.22
CA ASP A 451 3.71 -18.59 3.98
C ASP A 451 4.99 -19.39 3.63
N VAL A 452 6.19 -18.86 3.91
CA VAL A 452 7.49 -19.55 3.81
C VAL A 452 7.65 -20.62 4.87
N GLU A 453 7.23 -20.40 6.13
CA GLU A 453 7.23 -21.42 7.18
C GLU A 453 6.29 -22.58 6.79
N GLN A 454 5.08 -22.27 6.33
CA GLN A 454 4.13 -23.26 5.79
C GLN A 454 4.65 -23.96 4.53
N THR A 455 5.39 -23.26 3.65
CA THR A 455 5.94 -23.82 2.40
C THR A 455 7.25 -24.58 2.63
N SER A 456 8.04 -24.24 3.66
CA SER A 456 9.28 -24.93 4.02
C SER A 456 9.04 -26.29 4.68
N GLN A 457 7.81 -26.54 5.16
CA GLN A 457 7.34 -27.88 5.55
C GLN A 457 7.25 -28.84 4.34
N TRP A 458 7.21 -28.31 3.12
CA TRP A 458 7.23 -29.07 1.87
C TRP A 458 8.70 -29.37 1.53
N GLN A 459 9.37 -30.12 2.39
CA GLN A 459 10.70 -30.59 2.08
C GLN A 459 10.59 -31.66 0.99
N ILE A 460 11.26 -31.43 -0.14
CA ILE A 460 11.49 -32.51 -1.10
C ILE A 460 12.49 -33.46 -0.44
N GLN A 461 11.98 -34.53 0.18
CA GLN A 461 12.83 -35.64 0.60
C GLN A 461 13.43 -36.28 -0.64
N THR A 462 14.69 -35.96 -0.92
CA THR A 462 15.54 -36.88 -1.67
C THR A 462 15.73 -38.10 -0.77
N ILE A 463 15.13 -39.23 -1.15
CA ILE A 463 15.34 -40.51 -0.47
C ILE A 463 16.86 -40.74 -0.41
N LYS A 464 17.41 -40.80 0.80
CA LYS A 464 18.78 -41.22 1.06
C LYS A 464 18.88 -42.72 0.77
N ASP A 465 19.72 -43.09 -0.18
CA ASP A 465 20.55 -44.27 0.00
C ASP A 465 21.82 -43.80 0.73
N ASP A 466 22.19 -44.53 1.76
CA ASP A 466 23.19 -44.19 2.76
C ASP A 466 24.62 -44.09 2.17
N ASP A 467 25.22 -42.90 2.17
CA ASP A 467 26.54 -42.64 2.79
C ASP A 467 27.03 -41.17 2.61
N TRP A 468 26.99 -40.46 3.74
CA TRP A 468 27.92 -39.45 4.28
C TRP A 468 28.61 -38.35 3.41
N ASN A 469 28.28 -37.09 3.78
CA ASN A 469 29.06 -35.85 3.77
C ASN A 469 29.79 -35.36 2.51
N SER A 470 29.05 -34.66 1.65
CA SER A 470 29.45 -33.36 1.09
C SER A 470 28.18 -32.63 0.59
N PRO A 471 28.14 -31.29 0.54
CA PRO A 471 27.08 -30.58 -0.17
C PRO A 471 27.21 -30.90 -1.66
N VAL A 472 26.54 -31.96 -2.13
CA VAL A 472 26.60 -32.38 -3.53
C VAL A 472 25.53 -31.61 -4.32
N PRO A 473 25.90 -30.93 -5.42
CA PRO A 473 24.93 -30.34 -6.33
C PRO A 473 24.08 -31.46 -6.92
N VAL A 474 22.75 -31.28 -6.98
CA VAL A 474 21.82 -32.25 -7.59
C VAL A 474 22.33 -32.65 -8.97
N THR A 475 22.83 -33.88 -9.11
CA THR A 475 23.41 -34.36 -10.38
C THR A 475 22.34 -35.01 -11.26
N LYS A 476 22.68 -35.15 -12.54
CA LYS A 476 21.83 -35.69 -13.63
C LYS A 476 21.24 -37.07 -13.31
N GLU A 477 21.89 -37.89 -12.49
CA GLU A 477 21.40 -39.20 -12.06
C GLU A 477 20.23 -39.12 -11.06
N THR A 478 20.19 -38.12 -10.16
CA THR A 478 19.15 -38.00 -9.12
C THR A 478 17.77 -37.72 -9.73
N LEU A 479 17.71 -37.02 -10.86
CA LEU A 479 16.47 -36.73 -11.58
C LEU A 479 15.92 -37.93 -12.38
N LYS A 480 16.77 -38.87 -12.81
CA LYS A 480 16.33 -40.07 -13.57
C LYS A 480 15.53 -41.06 -12.71
N GLY A 481 15.73 -41.08 -11.40
CA GLY A 481 15.00 -41.96 -10.47
C GLY A 481 13.54 -41.53 -10.22
N LEU A 482 13.24 -40.24 -10.32
CA LEU A 482 11.94 -39.66 -9.94
C LEU A 482 10.79 -40.04 -10.88
N THR A 483 11.06 -40.35 -12.16
CA THR A 483 10.02 -40.74 -13.13
C THR A 483 9.57 -42.20 -13.02
N GLY A 484 10.35 -43.07 -12.35
CA GLY A 484 10.03 -44.51 -12.22
C GLY A 484 9.22 -44.88 -10.97
N TYR A 485 9.11 -43.99 -9.99
CA TYR A 485 8.56 -44.28 -8.65
C TYR A 485 7.12 -43.77 -8.44
N TYR A 486 6.49 -43.19 -9.46
CA TYR A 486 5.17 -42.54 -9.37
C TYR A 486 4.01 -43.50 -9.03
N THR A 487 4.17 -44.81 -9.23
CA THR A 487 3.12 -45.80 -8.93
C THR A 487 3.29 -46.46 -7.56
N ALA A 488 4.49 -46.44 -6.96
CA ALA A 488 4.77 -47.11 -5.68
C ALA A 488 4.47 -46.21 -4.45
N LEU A 489 4.57 -44.88 -4.59
CA LEU A 489 4.39 -43.95 -3.48
C LEU A 489 2.92 -43.78 -3.03
N ARG A 490 1.93 -44.06 -3.89
CA ARG A 490 0.50 -44.06 -3.49
C ARG A 490 0.13 -45.20 -2.54
N ALA A 491 0.98 -46.22 -2.37
CA ALA A 491 0.68 -47.39 -1.55
C ALA A 491 1.10 -47.26 -0.07
N PHE A 492 1.84 -46.20 0.31
CA PHE A 492 2.44 -46.09 1.66
C PHE A 492 2.02 -44.86 2.49
N GLY A 493 1.01 -44.10 2.06
CA GLY A 493 0.30 -43.17 2.97
C GLY A 493 1.12 -41.97 3.47
N ILE A 494 2.01 -41.40 2.65
CA ILE A 494 2.72 -40.16 2.97
C ILE A 494 1.98 -38.99 2.30
N HIS A 495 1.52 -38.02 3.09
CA HIS A 495 0.70 -36.90 2.64
C HIS A 495 1.45 -35.58 2.35
N ASP A 496 2.78 -35.52 2.53
CA ASP A 496 3.53 -34.24 2.48
C ASP A 496 4.54 -34.12 1.32
N SER A 497 4.16 -34.49 0.09
CA SER A 497 5.02 -34.24 -1.10
C SER A 497 4.24 -33.54 -2.20
N ILE A 498 4.76 -32.41 -2.72
CA ILE A 498 4.19 -31.74 -3.90
C ILE A 498 4.56 -32.52 -5.14
N SER A 499 3.57 -32.91 -5.95
CA SER A 499 3.90 -33.49 -7.26
C SER A 499 4.43 -32.41 -8.20
N LEU A 500 5.18 -32.82 -9.24
CA LEU A 500 5.64 -31.87 -10.25
C LEU A 500 4.47 -31.15 -10.95
N ASP A 501 3.31 -31.81 -11.04
CA ASP A 501 2.12 -31.24 -11.64
C ASP A 501 1.43 -30.25 -10.70
N ASP A 502 1.38 -30.50 -9.38
CA ASP A 502 0.92 -29.52 -8.39
C ASP A 502 1.80 -28.26 -8.38
N LEU A 503 3.10 -28.43 -8.58
CA LEU A 503 4.04 -27.31 -8.64
C LEU A 503 3.90 -26.50 -9.93
N LYS A 504 3.66 -27.16 -11.07
CA LYS A 504 3.29 -26.48 -12.32
C LYS A 504 1.96 -25.74 -12.18
N ASP A 505 0.95 -26.37 -11.58
CA ASP A 505 -0.35 -25.76 -11.33
C ASP A 505 -0.29 -24.58 -10.36
N ALA A 506 0.67 -24.58 -9.43
CA ALA A 506 0.91 -23.47 -8.55
C ALA A 506 1.58 -22.27 -9.24
N THR A 507 2.38 -22.52 -10.28
CA THR A 507 3.25 -21.54 -10.97
C THR A 507 2.71 -21.05 -12.32
N LYS A 508 1.64 -21.64 -12.84
CA LYS A 508 0.94 -21.20 -14.05
C LYS A 508 0.28 -19.82 -13.88
N ASP A 509 -0.12 -19.20 -14.98
CA ASP A 509 -0.93 -17.98 -14.94
C ASP A 509 -2.26 -18.26 -14.22
N GLY A 510 -2.58 -17.46 -13.20
CA GLY A 510 -3.71 -17.67 -12.29
C GLY A 510 -3.48 -18.74 -11.21
N GLY A 511 -2.31 -19.36 -11.15
CA GLY A 511 -1.89 -20.27 -10.09
C GLY A 511 -1.65 -19.55 -8.76
N LYS A 512 -1.55 -20.31 -7.65
CA LYS A 512 -1.44 -19.73 -6.29
C LYS A 512 -0.22 -18.82 -6.07
N PHE A 513 0.81 -18.92 -6.90
CA PHE A 513 2.00 -18.06 -6.85
C PHE A 513 1.99 -16.94 -7.88
N ASP A 514 0.92 -16.82 -8.69
CA ASP A 514 0.82 -15.85 -9.76
C ASP A 514 0.30 -14.48 -9.29
N ILE A 515 1.08 -13.80 -8.45
CA ILE A 515 0.71 -12.49 -7.90
C ILE A 515 0.53 -11.41 -8.99
N LYS A 516 1.07 -11.62 -10.20
CA LYS A 516 0.92 -10.69 -11.32
C LYS A 516 -0.53 -10.54 -11.83
N GLN A 517 -1.47 -11.39 -11.39
CA GLN A 517 -2.91 -11.17 -11.59
C GLN A 517 -3.42 -9.87 -10.96
N LYS A 518 -2.63 -9.27 -10.05
CA LYS A 518 -2.95 -7.98 -9.43
C LYS A 518 -2.51 -6.75 -10.24
N GLY A 519 -1.82 -6.95 -11.37
CA GLY A 519 -1.29 -5.87 -12.21
C GLY A 519 0.08 -6.21 -12.81
N GLY A 520 0.40 -5.64 -13.99
CA GLY A 520 1.67 -5.88 -14.68
C GLY A 520 2.90 -5.39 -13.90
N GLU A 521 2.72 -4.38 -13.05
CA GLU A 521 3.71 -3.84 -12.13
C GLU A 521 4.14 -4.85 -11.04
N PHE A 522 3.28 -5.82 -10.70
CA PHE A 522 3.60 -6.89 -9.77
C PHE A 522 4.37 -8.04 -10.42
N GLN A 523 4.62 -7.99 -11.73
CA GLN A 523 5.34 -9.06 -12.44
C GLN A 523 6.73 -9.29 -11.86
N LYS A 524 7.50 -8.22 -11.57
CA LYS A 524 8.83 -8.38 -10.95
C LYS A 524 8.72 -9.00 -9.55
N TYR A 525 7.77 -8.51 -8.74
CA TYR A 525 7.56 -8.98 -7.38
C TYR A 525 7.08 -10.43 -7.30
N GLY A 526 6.16 -10.85 -8.18
CA GLY A 526 5.68 -12.23 -8.23
C GLY A 526 6.80 -13.21 -8.61
N ASN A 527 7.65 -12.85 -9.56
CA ASN A 527 8.83 -13.64 -9.92
C ASN A 527 9.88 -13.67 -8.79
N PHE A 528 10.09 -12.56 -8.09
CA PHE A 528 10.92 -12.51 -6.89
C PHE A 528 10.38 -13.45 -5.80
N GLN A 529 9.08 -13.38 -5.50
CA GLN A 529 8.47 -14.22 -4.48
C GLN A 529 8.53 -15.71 -4.82
N TRP A 530 8.38 -16.07 -6.11
CA TRP A 530 8.62 -17.44 -6.56
C TRP A 530 10.06 -17.90 -6.27
N GLY A 531 11.05 -17.03 -6.46
CA GLY A 531 12.44 -17.29 -6.05
C GLY A 531 12.58 -17.61 -4.56
N VAL A 532 11.89 -16.86 -3.71
CA VAL A 532 11.86 -17.09 -2.25
C VAL A 532 11.22 -18.46 -1.92
N TYR A 533 10.06 -18.78 -2.51
CA TYR A 533 9.40 -20.07 -2.29
C TYR A 533 10.21 -21.25 -2.82
N ALA A 534 10.83 -21.11 -4.00
CA ALA A 534 11.68 -22.15 -4.55
C ALA A 534 12.86 -22.45 -3.64
N ALA A 535 13.49 -21.40 -3.09
CA ALA A 535 14.57 -21.54 -2.12
C ALA A 535 14.09 -22.20 -0.81
N SER A 536 12.88 -21.87 -0.33
CA SER A 536 12.31 -22.50 0.87
C SER A 536 11.99 -23.98 0.69
N MET A 537 11.67 -24.40 -0.54
CA MET A 537 11.49 -25.81 -0.92
C MET A 537 12.81 -26.53 -1.26
N ASN A 538 13.96 -25.85 -1.09
CA ASN A 538 15.29 -26.35 -1.43
C ASN A 538 15.48 -26.71 -2.93
N LEU A 539 14.75 -26.02 -3.82
CA LEU A 539 14.90 -26.16 -5.27
C LEU A 539 16.07 -25.32 -5.77
N PRO A 540 17.01 -25.83 -6.58
CA PRO A 540 18.04 -24.99 -7.18
C PRO A 540 17.44 -23.84 -8.02
N PRO A 541 18.05 -22.64 -8.05
CA PRO A 541 17.48 -21.49 -8.76
C PRO A 541 17.27 -21.76 -10.25
N ASP A 542 18.18 -22.51 -10.89
CA ASP A 542 18.02 -22.92 -12.29
C ASP A 542 16.82 -23.86 -12.51
N VAL A 543 16.46 -24.67 -11.51
CA VAL A 543 15.27 -25.53 -11.58
C VAL A 543 14.00 -24.67 -11.49
N ALA A 544 13.97 -23.71 -10.57
CA ALA A 544 12.86 -22.76 -10.43
C ALA A 544 12.60 -21.96 -11.71
N ILE A 545 13.68 -21.48 -12.35
CA ILE A 545 13.62 -20.72 -13.61
C ILE A 545 13.18 -21.62 -14.77
N LYS A 546 13.72 -22.85 -14.86
CA LYS A 546 13.30 -23.84 -15.87
C LYS A 546 11.82 -24.15 -15.78
N MET A 547 11.25 -24.28 -14.59
CA MET A 547 9.82 -24.57 -14.43
C MET A 547 8.93 -23.47 -15.01
N CYS A 548 9.24 -22.20 -14.73
CA CYS A 548 8.54 -21.08 -15.35
C CYS A 548 8.74 -21.05 -16.87
N GLY A 549 9.95 -21.38 -17.33
CA GLY A 549 10.27 -21.50 -18.75
C GLY A 549 9.46 -22.59 -19.46
N ILE A 550 9.27 -23.76 -18.84
CA ILE A 550 8.41 -24.85 -19.35
C ILE A 550 7.00 -24.35 -19.57
N TYR A 551 6.44 -23.69 -18.56
CA TYR A 551 5.09 -23.18 -18.61
C TYR A 551 4.91 -22.10 -19.69
N LYS A 552 5.82 -21.11 -19.76
CA LYS A 552 5.78 -20.11 -20.83
C LYS A 552 5.93 -20.72 -22.22
N SER A 553 6.79 -21.73 -22.36
CA SER A 553 6.95 -22.44 -23.62
C SER A 553 5.67 -23.19 -24.01
N SER A 554 4.97 -23.84 -23.07
CA SER A 554 3.72 -24.54 -23.38
C SER A 554 2.57 -23.61 -23.76
N GLU A 555 2.59 -22.36 -23.28
CA GLU A 555 1.59 -21.34 -23.60
C GLU A 555 1.95 -20.51 -24.86
N ASN A 556 3.03 -20.87 -25.58
CA ASN A 556 3.60 -20.07 -26.67
C ASN A 556 3.95 -18.63 -26.26
N LYS A 557 4.36 -18.43 -25.00
CA LYS A 557 4.78 -17.14 -24.41
C LYS A 557 6.30 -17.02 -24.23
N SER A 558 7.06 -17.96 -24.77
CA SER A 558 8.53 -17.95 -24.77
C SER A 558 9.07 -17.45 -26.10
N GLU A 559 10.05 -16.55 -26.07
CA GLU A 559 10.78 -16.14 -27.28
C GLU A 559 11.93 -17.11 -27.59
N PRO A 560 12.21 -17.43 -28.87
CA PRO A 560 13.34 -18.29 -29.24
C PRO A 560 14.69 -17.79 -28.69
N THR A 561 14.84 -16.46 -28.53
CA THR A 561 16.06 -15.84 -28.00
C THR A 561 16.23 -16.03 -26.49
N TRP A 562 15.18 -16.42 -25.76
CA TRP A 562 15.23 -16.70 -24.31
C TRP A 562 15.75 -18.09 -23.99
N GLY A 563 16.29 -18.77 -25.01
CA GLY A 563 16.76 -20.12 -24.91
C GLY A 563 15.61 -21.12 -24.87
N GLU A 564 15.95 -22.38 -25.00
CA GLU A 564 14.97 -23.46 -24.97
C GLU A 564 15.01 -24.10 -23.60
N VAL A 565 13.83 -24.42 -23.08
CA VAL A 565 13.73 -25.43 -22.06
C VAL A 565 14.19 -26.73 -22.71
N SER A 566 15.35 -27.24 -22.32
CA SER A 566 15.58 -28.65 -22.55
C SER A 566 14.54 -29.42 -21.76
N ASP A 567 13.84 -30.33 -22.42
CA ASP A 567 13.07 -31.38 -21.75
C ASP A 567 13.86 -31.86 -20.52
N LEU A 568 13.25 -31.83 -19.32
CA LEU A 568 13.90 -32.17 -18.04
C LEU A 568 14.56 -33.57 -18.09
N THR A 569 14.24 -34.35 -19.12
CA THR A 569 14.64 -35.72 -19.38
C THR A 569 15.65 -35.93 -20.53
N LYS A 570 16.00 -34.91 -21.34
CA LYS A 570 16.86 -35.09 -22.54
C LYS A 570 18.31 -34.61 -22.36
N ASP A 571 19.22 -35.20 -23.14
CA ASP A 571 20.68 -35.03 -23.04
C ASP A 571 21.24 -33.66 -23.47
N LYS A 572 20.41 -32.72 -23.95
CA LYS A 572 20.85 -31.37 -24.28
C LYS A 572 20.60 -30.46 -23.07
N PRO A 573 21.60 -29.81 -22.48
CA PRO A 573 21.35 -28.82 -21.44
C PRO A 573 20.61 -27.64 -22.05
N GLY A 574 19.48 -27.25 -21.46
CA GLY A 574 18.73 -26.07 -21.85
C GLY A 574 19.61 -24.84 -21.76
N LYS A 575 19.27 -23.80 -22.52
CA LYS A 575 20.05 -22.55 -22.51
C LYS A 575 19.34 -21.54 -21.63
N TYR A 576 20.00 -21.03 -20.60
CA TYR A 576 19.48 -19.94 -19.76
C TYR A 576 19.01 -18.76 -20.64
N PRO A 577 17.88 -18.10 -20.33
CA PRO A 577 16.95 -18.31 -19.20
C PRO A 577 15.92 -19.44 -19.36
N TYR A 578 16.19 -20.43 -20.22
CA TYR A 578 15.39 -21.65 -20.39
C TYR A 578 13.97 -21.36 -20.85
N GLY A 579 13.77 -20.40 -21.75
CA GLY A 579 12.44 -20.00 -22.23
C GLY A 579 11.65 -19.12 -21.26
N GLN A 580 12.21 -18.78 -20.09
CA GLN A 580 11.68 -17.72 -19.23
C GLN A 580 12.15 -16.35 -19.74
N ASN A 581 11.35 -15.30 -19.54
CA ASN A 581 11.78 -13.94 -19.81
C ASN A 581 13.06 -13.64 -18.98
N PRO A 582 14.16 -13.11 -19.58
CA PRO A 582 15.39 -12.83 -18.87
C PRO A 582 15.22 -11.98 -17.60
N ALA A 583 14.35 -10.96 -17.63
CA ALA A 583 14.10 -10.10 -16.48
C ALA A 583 13.37 -10.85 -15.35
N ASP A 584 12.41 -11.71 -15.71
CA ASP A 584 11.71 -12.57 -14.76
C ASP A 584 12.67 -13.59 -14.12
N ALA A 585 13.59 -14.15 -14.92
CA ALA A 585 14.60 -15.09 -14.45
C ALA A 585 15.60 -14.45 -13.46
N GLU A 586 16.01 -13.20 -13.70
CA GLU A 586 16.83 -12.45 -12.74
C GLU A 586 16.05 -12.10 -11.47
N ALA A 587 14.77 -11.74 -11.57
CA ALA A 587 13.92 -11.51 -10.39
C ALA A 587 13.79 -12.78 -9.52
N ILE A 588 13.65 -13.96 -10.13
CA ILE A 588 13.66 -15.25 -9.42
C ILE A 588 14.99 -15.46 -8.68
N LYS A 589 16.13 -15.14 -9.30
CA LYS A 589 17.43 -15.22 -8.64
C LYS A 589 17.57 -14.23 -7.49
N GLU A 590 17.05 -13.00 -7.64
CA GLU A 590 17.03 -12.00 -6.58
C GLU A 590 16.25 -12.53 -5.36
N GLY A 591 15.09 -13.13 -5.56
CA GLY A 591 14.30 -13.75 -4.49
C GLY A 591 14.99 -14.94 -3.84
N TYR A 592 15.63 -15.78 -4.65
CA TYR A 592 16.42 -16.90 -4.16
C TYR A 592 17.56 -16.43 -3.25
N LYS A 593 18.32 -15.43 -3.72
CA LYS A 593 19.44 -14.82 -2.99
C LYS A 593 18.94 -14.22 -1.67
N TYR A 594 17.84 -13.47 -1.72
CA TYR A 594 17.21 -12.88 -0.53
C TYR A 594 16.90 -13.95 0.53
N TYR A 595 16.27 -15.07 0.14
CA TYR A 595 15.99 -16.17 1.07
C TYR A 595 17.28 -16.75 1.66
N THR A 596 18.30 -17.00 0.84
CA THR A 596 19.57 -17.57 1.32
C THR A 596 20.34 -16.65 2.25
N GLU A 597 20.31 -15.33 2.01
CA GLU A 597 21.05 -14.36 2.81
C GLU A 597 20.35 -14.02 4.13
N HIS A 598 19.01 -13.93 4.13
CA HIS A 598 18.25 -13.43 5.27
C HIS A 598 17.54 -14.52 6.07
N PHE A 599 17.09 -15.61 5.43
CA PHE A 599 16.26 -16.60 6.09
C PHE A 599 17.05 -17.78 6.67
N GLN A 600 18.17 -18.17 6.03
CA GLN A 600 19.05 -19.22 6.58
C GLN A 600 19.67 -18.82 7.93
N GLN A 601 19.96 -17.53 8.12
CA GLN A 601 20.46 -17.01 9.39
C GLN A 601 19.39 -17.11 10.49
N ALA A 602 18.16 -16.70 10.20
CA ALA A 602 17.05 -16.78 11.15
C ALA A 602 16.70 -18.23 11.54
N VAL A 603 16.71 -19.17 10.58
CA VAL A 603 16.48 -20.59 10.85
C VAL A 603 17.61 -21.19 11.71
N GLU A 604 18.87 -20.82 11.42
CA GLU A 604 20.02 -21.30 12.20
C GLU A 604 20.07 -20.68 13.61
N GLU A 605 19.65 -19.42 13.76
CA GLU A 605 19.52 -18.75 15.06
C GLU A 605 18.39 -19.37 15.89
N LYS A 606 17.22 -19.64 15.29
CA LYS A 606 16.12 -20.35 15.94
C LYS A 606 16.53 -21.76 16.37
N ARG A 607 17.19 -22.52 15.49
CA ARG A 607 17.72 -23.86 15.80
C ARG A 607 18.72 -23.83 16.98
N LYS A 608 19.61 -22.84 17.01
CA LYS A 608 20.55 -22.63 18.12
C LYS A 608 19.84 -22.22 19.41
N ALA A 609 18.78 -21.42 19.34
CA ALA A 609 17.97 -21.05 20.50
C ALA A 609 17.26 -22.27 21.09
N GLU A 610 16.63 -23.09 20.23
CA GLU A 610 15.99 -24.37 20.60
C GLU A 610 16.99 -25.37 21.20
N GLU A 611 18.20 -25.52 20.62
CA GLU A 611 19.27 -26.36 21.18
C GLU A 611 19.78 -25.88 22.55
N LEU A 612 19.67 -24.58 22.83
CA LEU A 612 20.07 -23.99 24.10
C LEU A 612 18.92 -23.96 25.13
N GLY A 613 17.75 -24.50 24.80
CA GLY A 613 16.57 -24.46 25.67
C GLY A 613 16.12 -23.03 25.98
N ARG A 614 16.32 -22.11 25.02
CA ARG A 614 15.85 -20.72 25.11
C ARG A 614 14.63 -20.60 24.19
N ASP A 615 13.48 -20.37 24.81
CA ASP A 615 12.24 -20.01 24.10
C ASP A 615 12.38 -18.65 23.40
#